data_AF-A0A238ZZC6-F1
#
_entry.id   AF-A0A238ZZC6-F1
#
_cell.length_a   1.000
_cell.length_b   1.000
_cell.length_c   1.000
_cell.angle_alpha   90.00
_cell.angle_beta   90.00
_cell.angle_gamma   90.00
#
_symmetry.space_group_name_H-M   'P 1'
#
loop_
_entity.id
_entity.type
_entity.pdbx_description
1 polymer ?
#
loop_
_entity_poly.entity_id
_entity_poly.type
_entity_poly.pdbx_seq_one_letter_code
_entity_poly.pdbx_strand_id
1 'polypeptide(L)'
;MSLNRVDYLTIEQVDTLGEYIAHYGSRRHYNLMLEPVLKVERAEGKADTYVLRPGYLDKAVYYPCPLRILYVKLHQITQQQSGEGYTRKTTIEAQIDVYDKSLAKHVSYRLILSNSGSTVLDFMQCNRIFNLINLYVDADNPLEKLNLAVFTQYEPREDDRSTLLRAVNSLQFEFFENSRNVVGKDNYFWEEAEVRGITKDPYLQQIILNGLRKNCESLYVKDDHILLTFAHDRAYSPSFSRRKMESRPGGDTSIKDDIKFELAKNYDSRTHLLSKLKKE
;
A
#
# COMPACT_ATOMS: atom_id res chain seq x y z
N MET A 1 -37.96 -8.90 2.70
CA MET A 1 -36.88 -9.68 2.06
C MET A 1 -36.46 -10.79 3.01
N SER A 2 -36.85 -12.03 2.75
CA SER A 2 -36.35 -13.18 3.50
C SER A 2 -34.93 -13.49 3.04
N LEU A 3 -33.95 -13.23 3.89
CA LEU A 3 -32.62 -13.84 3.75
C LEU A 3 -32.83 -15.34 3.90
N ASN A 4 -32.87 -16.07 2.77
CA ASN A 4 -32.62 -17.51 2.77
C ASN A 4 -31.32 -17.70 3.53
N ARG A 5 -31.38 -18.34 4.70
CA ARG A 5 -30.21 -18.64 5.52
C ARG A 5 -29.33 -19.60 4.74
N VAL A 6 -28.31 -19.06 4.09
CA VAL A 6 -27.16 -19.82 3.66
C VAL A 6 -26.35 -20.06 4.93
N ASP A 7 -26.47 -21.24 5.53
CA ASP A 7 -25.82 -21.56 6.81
C ASP A 7 -24.28 -21.58 6.71
N TYR A 8 -23.74 -21.72 5.49
CA TYR A 8 -22.30 -21.85 5.23
C TYR A 8 -21.85 -21.13 3.96
N LEU A 9 -20.67 -20.52 4.00
CA LEU A 9 -19.95 -20.04 2.83
C LEU A 9 -18.81 -20.99 2.52
N THR A 10 -18.78 -21.52 1.30
CA THR A 10 -17.75 -22.47 0.86
C THR A 10 -16.49 -21.72 0.50
N ILE A 11 -15.32 -22.17 0.99
CA ILE A 11 -14.04 -21.57 0.64
C ILE A 11 -13.35 -22.39 -0.44
N GLU A 12 -12.92 -21.72 -1.51
CA GLU A 12 -12.15 -22.31 -2.59
C GLU A 12 -10.69 -21.84 -2.55
N GLN A 13 -9.80 -22.64 -3.16
CA GLN A 13 -8.40 -22.31 -3.41
C GLN A 13 -7.52 -22.06 -2.17
N VAL A 14 -7.89 -22.62 -1.01
CA VAL A 14 -7.15 -22.47 0.26
C VAL A 14 -5.65 -22.81 0.14
N ASP A 15 -5.29 -23.73 -0.75
CA ASP A 15 -3.91 -24.19 -0.97
C ASP A 15 -3.09 -23.28 -1.88
N THR A 16 -3.74 -22.37 -2.62
CA THR A 16 -3.06 -21.39 -3.47
C THR A 16 -2.46 -20.29 -2.60
N LEU A 17 -1.27 -19.79 -2.98
CA LEU A 17 -0.53 -18.89 -2.13
C LEU A 17 -1.32 -17.60 -1.84
N GLY A 18 -1.97 -17.55 -0.68
CA GLY A 18 -2.72 -16.40 -0.21
C GLY A 18 -3.86 -16.10 -1.16
N GLU A 19 -4.76 -17.04 -1.43
CA GLU A 19 -6.02 -16.70 -2.07
C GLU A 19 -7.08 -17.59 -1.42
N TYR A 20 -8.17 -17.02 -0.91
CA TYR A 20 -9.32 -17.82 -0.53
C TYR A 20 -10.59 -17.13 -1.00
N ILE A 21 -11.40 -17.82 -1.78
CA ILE A 21 -12.61 -17.23 -2.37
C ILE A 21 -13.83 -17.88 -1.71
N ALA A 22 -14.69 -17.07 -1.10
CA ALA A 22 -15.93 -17.57 -0.51
C ALA A 22 -17.07 -17.54 -1.54
N HIS A 23 -17.70 -18.68 -1.78
CA HIS A 23 -18.88 -18.81 -2.62
C HIS A 23 -20.10 -19.16 -1.77
N TYR A 24 -21.21 -18.47 -2.02
CA TYR A 24 -22.53 -18.89 -1.52
C TYR A 24 -22.94 -20.12 -2.36
N GLY A 25 -23.08 -21.30 -1.72
CA GLY A 25 -23.15 -22.62 -2.39
C GLY A 25 -24.04 -22.68 -3.65
N SER A 26 -23.72 -23.49 -4.67
CA SER A 26 -23.64 -24.95 -4.57
C SER A 26 -22.46 -25.58 -5.32
N ARG A 27 -21.69 -26.44 -4.64
CA ARG A 27 -20.82 -27.40 -5.31
C ARG A 27 -21.59 -28.70 -5.58
N ARG A 28 -21.76 -29.04 -6.85
CA ARG A 28 -22.08 -30.40 -7.29
C ARG A 28 -20.80 -31.00 -7.82
N HIS A 29 -20.18 -31.90 -7.04
CA HIS A 29 -19.59 -33.17 -7.47
C HIS A 29 -19.07 -33.94 -6.25
N TYR A 30 -19.18 -35.27 -6.32
CA TYR A 30 -19.03 -36.20 -5.22
C TYR A 30 -17.57 -36.62 -4.98
N ASN A 31 -17.35 -37.05 -3.72
CA ASN A 31 -16.24 -37.82 -3.17
C ASN A 31 -14.90 -37.09 -2.97
N LEU A 32 -14.75 -36.36 -1.86
CA LEU A 32 -13.63 -36.47 -0.89
C LEU A 32 -13.55 -35.27 0.09
N MET A 33 -13.12 -35.61 1.33
CA MET A 33 -12.50 -34.78 2.39
C MET A 33 -13.23 -33.55 2.94
N LEU A 34 -12.85 -33.23 4.19
CA LEU A 34 -13.27 -32.06 4.97
C LEU A 34 -13.32 -30.78 4.10
N GLU A 35 -14.51 -30.22 3.90
CA GLU A 35 -14.69 -29.02 3.08
C GLU A 35 -14.51 -27.76 3.94
N PRO A 36 -13.55 -26.86 3.63
CA PRO A 36 -13.37 -25.64 4.41
C PRO A 36 -14.53 -24.67 4.16
N VAL A 37 -15.15 -24.21 5.25
CA VAL A 37 -16.32 -23.32 5.21
C VAL A 37 -16.24 -22.22 6.27
N LEU A 38 -16.96 -21.13 6.02
CA LEU A 38 -17.34 -20.17 7.05
C LEU A 38 -18.80 -20.41 7.43
N LYS A 39 -19.05 -20.91 8.64
CA LYS A 39 -20.41 -21.01 9.18
C LYS A 39 -20.93 -19.60 9.51
N VAL A 40 -22.12 -19.28 9.02
CA VAL A 40 -22.75 -17.97 9.21
C VAL A 40 -23.72 -18.04 10.39
N GLU A 41 -23.39 -17.35 11.48
CA GLU A 41 -24.22 -17.30 12.68
C GLU A 41 -24.68 -15.86 12.93
N ARG A 42 -25.96 -15.67 13.26
CA ARG A 42 -26.44 -14.38 13.75
C ARG A 42 -26.04 -14.25 15.22
N ALA A 43 -25.42 -13.14 15.60
CA ALA A 43 -25.04 -12.92 16.99
C ALA A 43 -26.28 -12.83 17.89
N GLU A 44 -26.29 -13.55 19.01
CA GLU A 44 -27.38 -13.50 19.98
C GLU A 44 -27.53 -12.09 20.56
N GLY A 45 -28.77 -11.63 20.69
CA GLY A 45 -29.10 -10.32 21.27
C GLY A 45 -28.68 -9.09 20.44
N LYS A 46 -28.09 -9.26 19.25
CA LYS A 46 -27.68 -8.15 18.38
C LYS A 46 -28.38 -8.21 17.02
N ALA A 47 -29.19 -7.20 16.73
CA ALA A 47 -29.71 -7.01 15.38
C ALA A 47 -28.55 -6.77 14.40
N ASP A 48 -28.67 -7.31 13.19
CA ASP A 48 -27.75 -7.08 12.06
C ASP A 48 -26.25 -7.30 12.33
N THR A 49 -25.94 -8.23 13.24
CA THR A 49 -24.57 -8.70 13.49
C THR A 49 -24.45 -10.17 13.10
N TYR A 50 -23.49 -10.46 12.24
CA TYR A 50 -23.17 -11.80 11.75
C TYR A 50 -21.76 -12.18 12.18
N VAL A 51 -21.61 -13.42 12.63
CA VAL A 51 -20.34 -14.04 12.99
C VAL A 51 -20.07 -15.14 11.97
N LEU A 52 -18.93 -15.04 11.29
CA LEU A 52 -18.42 -16.04 10.37
C LEU A 52 -17.37 -16.87 11.09
N ARG A 53 -17.69 -18.14 11.39
CA ARG A 53 -16.78 -19.06 12.07
C ARG A 53 -16.12 -20.00 11.05
N PRO A 54 -14.78 -20.00 10.96
CA PRO A 54 -14.06 -20.94 10.12
C PRO A 54 -14.17 -22.37 10.66
N GLY A 55 -14.15 -23.35 9.77
CA GLY A 55 -14.13 -24.76 10.12
C GLY A 55 -14.26 -25.65 8.91
N TYR A 56 -14.52 -26.93 9.14
CA TYR A 56 -14.72 -27.91 8.08
C TYR A 56 -16.12 -28.51 8.13
N LEU A 57 -16.65 -28.89 6.97
CA LEU A 57 -17.89 -29.63 6.82
C LEU A 57 -17.58 -31.06 6.37
N ASP A 58 -18.11 -32.06 7.08
CA ASP A 58 -18.20 -33.45 6.61
C ASP A 58 -19.64 -33.92 6.73
N LYS A 59 -20.26 -34.26 5.59
CA LYS A 59 -21.66 -34.78 5.53
C LYS A 59 -22.64 -33.97 6.39
N ALA A 60 -22.57 -32.64 6.29
CA ALA A 60 -23.35 -31.65 7.04
C ALA A 60 -23.02 -31.48 8.54
N VAL A 61 -22.04 -32.23 9.07
CA VAL A 61 -21.48 -31.99 10.40
C VAL A 61 -20.39 -30.92 10.29
N TYR A 62 -20.55 -29.85 11.05
CA TYR A 62 -19.59 -28.74 11.11
C TYR A 62 -18.60 -28.94 12.26
N TYR A 63 -17.32 -28.87 11.94
CA TYR A 63 -16.22 -28.95 12.87
C TYR A 63 -15.56 -27.57 12.98
N PRO A 64 -15.81 -26.82 14.09
CA PRO A 64 -15.22 -25.50 14.26
C PRO A 64 -13.71 -25.62 14.47
N CYS A 65 -12.95 -24.95 13.63
CA CYS A 65 -11.52 -24.79 13.83
C CYS A 65 -11.01 -23.56 13.06
N PRO A 66 -9.97 -22.88 13.56
CA PRO A 66 -9.34 -21.83 12.79
C PRO A 66 -8.83 -22.35 11.45
N LEU A 67 -9.08 -21.61 10.38
CA LEU A 67 -8.61 -21.97 9.04
C LEU A 67 -7.30 -21.24 8.75
N ARG A 68 -6.34 -21.98 8.23
CA ARG A 68 -5.03 -21.46 7.85
C ARG A 68 -5.03 -21.13 6.37
N ILE A 69 -4.83 -19.86 6.05
CA ILE A 69 -4.63 -19.31 4.72
C ILE A 69 -3.13 -18.98 4.64
N LEU A 70 -2.32 -19.99 4.35
CA LEU A 70 -0.84 -19.95 4.42
C LEU A 70 -0.25 -19.45 5.76
N TYR A 71 0.20 -18.19 5.82
CA TYR A 71 0.84 -17.58 6.97
C TYR A 71 -0.18 -16.88 7.86
N VAL A 72 -1.44 -16.75 7.41
CA VAL A 72 -2.53 -16.16 8.19
C VAL A 72 -3.46 -17.26 8.69
N LYS A 73 -3.70 -17.32 9.99
CA LYS A 73 -4.71 -18.17 10.61
C LYS A 73 -5.91 -17.33 11.00
N LEU A 74 -7.03 -17.57 10.36
CA LEU A 74 -8.29 -16.91 10.66
C LEU A 74 -9.02 -17.64 11.79
N HIS A 75 -9.33 -16.91 12.86
CA HIS A 75 -10.13 -17.45 13.97
C HIS A 75 -11.61 -17.09 13.84
N GLN A 76 -11.91 -15.86 13.44
CA GLN A 76 -13.28 -15.35 13.37
C GLN A 76 -13.33 -14.07 12.52
N ILE A 77 -14.45 -13.88 11.82
CA ILE A 77 -14.84 -12.58 11.28
C ILE A 77 -16.21 -12.20 11.85
N THR A 78 -16.36 -10.96 12.31
CA THR A 78 -17.64 -10.40 12.75
C THR A 78 -17.99 -9.24 11.85
N GLN A 79 -19.16 -9.28 11.22
CA GLN A 79 -19.70 -8.19 10.43
C GLN A 79 -20.91 -7.60 11.15
N GLN A 80 -20.80 -6.34 11.55
CA GLN A 80 -21.87 -5.58 12.18
C GLN A 80 -22.36 -4.50 11.22
N GLN A 81 -23.67 -4.44 11.00
CA GLN A 81 -24.31 -3.37 10.26
C GLN A 81 -25.14 -2.53 11.22
N SER A 82 -25.06 -1.21 11.07
CA SER A 82 -25.73 -0.23 11.93
C SER A 82 -26.23 0.94 11.10
N GLY A 83 -27.36 1.55 11.49
CA GLY A 83 -28.00 2.64 10.75
C GLY A 83 -29.02 2.19 9.70
N GLU A 84 -29.83 3.13 9.21
CA GLU A 84 -30.93 2.89 8.26
C GLU A 84 -30.72 3.70 6.97
N GLY A 85 -31.09 3.12 5.81
CA GLY A 85 -31.02 3.80 4.52
C GLY A 85 -29.60 4.19 4.10
N TYR A 86 -29.40 5.47 3.76
CA TYR A 86 -28.12 6.00 3.25
C TYR A 86 -27.02 6.15 4.31
N THR A 87 -27.32 5.96 5.60
CA THR A 87 -26.35 6.08 6.72
C THR A 87 -25.84 4.73 7.22
N ARG A 88 -26.06 3.65 6.46
CA ARG A 88 -25.68 2.28 6.86
C ARG A 88 -24.16 2.15 7.01
N LYS A 89 -23.72 2.13 8.26
CA LYS A 89 -22.34 1.85 8.65
C LYS A 89 -22.14 0.36 8.82
N THR A 90 -21.19 -0.20 8.09
CA THR A 90 -20.74 -1.58 8.25
C THR A 90 -19.36 -1.59 8.88
N THR A 91 -19.21 -2.36 9.95
CA THR A 91 -17.96 -2.60 10.65
C THR A 91 -17.63 -4.08 10.54
N ILE A 92 -16.40 -4.39 10.14
CA ILE A 92 -15.89 -5.74 10.04
C ILE A 92 -14.71 -5.87 10.98
N GLU A 93 -14.77 -6.87 11.84
CA GLU A 93 -13.71 -7.21 12.76
C GLU A 93 -13.22 -8.62 12.45
N ALA A 94 -11.93 -8.77 12.16
CA ALA A 94 -11.30 -10.08 11.99
C ALA A 94 -10.24 -10.32 13.07
N GLN A 95 -10.28 -11.52 13.64
CA GLN A 95 -9.28 -12.02 14.58
C GLN A 95 -8.38 -13.01 13.86
N ILE A 96 -7.10 -12.69 13.75
CA ILE A 96 -6.13 -13.48 12.99
C ILE A 96 -4.83 -13.65 13.78
N ASP A 97 -4.14 -14.76 13.54
CA ASP A 97 -2.71 -14.89 13.83
C ASP A 97 -1.93 -14.84 12.53
N VAL A 98 -0.82 -14.09 12.51
CA VAL A 98 0.12 -14.07 11.38
C VAL A 98 1.40 -14.76 11.81
N TYR A 99 1.81 -15.77 11.06
CA TYR A 99 3.00 -16.58 11.30
C TYR A 99 4.15 -16.09 10.43
N ASP A 100 5.36 -16.33 10.88
CA ASP A 100 6.55 -16.11 10.07
C ASP A 100 6.66 -17.23 9.03
N LYS A 101 7.58 -17.09 8.06
CA LYS A 101 7.75 -18.08 6.99
C LYS A 101 8.12 -19.47 7.52
N SER A 102 8.82 -19.53 8.66
CA SER A 102 9.18 -20.78 9.34
C SER A 102 8.04 -21.40 10.15
N LEU A 103 6.97 -20.64 10.39
CA LEU A 103 5.82 -21.00 11.22
C LEU A 103 6.13 -21.22 12.71
N ALA A 104 7.35 -20.88 13.13
CA ALA A 104 7.79 -21.02 14.51
C ALA A 104 7.33 -19.84 15.39
N LYS A 105 7.12 -18.66 14.79
CA LYS A 105 6.70 -17.44 15.48
C LYS A 105 5.38 -16.94 14.91
N HIS A 106 4.59 -16.27 15.76
CA HIS A 106 3.37 -15.61 15.31
C HIS A 106 3.10 -14.35 16.11
N VAL A 107 2.28 -13.47 15.53
CA VAL A 107 1.71 -12.29 16.18
C VAL A 107 0.21 -12.30 15.94
N SER A 108 -0.57 -12.12 17.00
CA SER A 108 -2.03 -12.02 16.92
C SER A 108 -2.46 -10.59 16.62
N TYR A 109 -3.42 -10.43 15.72
CA TYR A 109 -3.97 -9.14 15.34
C TYR A 109 -5.49 -9.12 15.39
N ARG A 110 -6.01 -7.95 15.75
CA ARG A 110 -7.41 -7.57 15.62
C ARG A 110 -7.52 -6.54 14.52
N LEU A 111 -8.00 -6.96 13.35
CA LEU A 111 -8.26 -6.07 12.22
C LEU A 111 -9.66 -5.48 12.37
N ILE A 112 -9.77 -4.15 12.28
CA ILE A 112 -11.06 -3.46 12.29
C ILE A 112 -11.14 -2.61 11.02
N LEU A 113 -12.13 -2.92 10.19
CA LEU A 113 -12.50 -2.14 9.00
C LEU A 113 -13.85 -1.49 9.26
N SER A 114 -13.97 -0.21 8.97
CA SER A 114 -15.25 0.47 9.05
C SER A 114 -15.39 1.42 7.87
N ASN A 115 -16.55 1.43 7.24
CA ASN A 115 -16.85 2.47 6.27
C ASN A 115 -17.34 3.74 6.97
N SER A 116 -17.10 4.87 6.32
CA SER A 116 -17.80 6.14 6.58
C SER A 116 -18.30 6.64 5.22
N GLY A 117 -19.58 6.43 4.91
CA GLY A 117 -20.18 6.86 3.65
C GLY A 117 -20.88 5.75 2.87
N SER A 118 -21.01 5.93 1.56
CA SER A 118 -21.84 5.10 0.66
C SER A 118 -21.19 3.78 0.19
N THR A 119 -19.93 3.54 0.52
CA THR A 119 -19.22 2.32 0.08
C THR A 119 -19.72 1.11 0.86
N VAL A 120 -20.21 0.08 0.15
CA VAL A 120 -20.61 -1.19 0.76
C VAL A 120 -19.35 -1.95 1.19
N LEU A 121 -19.20 -2.19 2.48
CA LEU A 121 -18.12 -3.01 3.04
C LEU A 121 -18.67 -4.42 3.28
N ASP A 122 -17.92 -5.45 2.87
CA ASP A 122 -18.24 -6.85 3.08
C ASP A 122 -17.00 -7.66 3.49
N PHE A 123 -17.20 -8.80 4.14
CA PHE A 123 -16.11 -9.62 4.72
C PHE A 123 -15.08 -10.12 3.70
N MET A 124 -15.42 -10.20 2.41
CA MET A 124 -14.51 -10.55 1.31
C MET A 124 -13.36 -9.57 1.18
N GLN A 125 -13.51 -8.33 1.68
CA GLN A 125 -12.41 -7.37 1.73
C GLN A 125 -11.26 -7.84 2.62
N CYS A 126 -11.53 -8.72 3.61
CA CYS A 126 -10.49 -9.35 4.41
C CYS A 126 -9.59 -10.26 3.57
N ASN A 127 -10.08 -10.86 2.48
CA ASN A 127 -9.28 -11.71 1.60
C ASN A 127 -8.08 -10.95 1.05
N ARG A 128 -8.32 -9.77 0.45
CA ARG A 128 -7.28 -8.88 -0.09
C ARG A 128 -6.21 -8.53 0.95
N ILE A 129 -6.65 -8.32 2.19
CA ILE A 129 -5.74 -7.97 3.29
C ILE A 129 -4.90 -9.18 3.67
N PHE A 130 -5.53 -10.35 3.82
CA PHE A 130 -4.81 -11.57 4.20
C PHE A 130 -3.78 -11.96 3.14
N ASN A 131 -4.04 -11.73 1.86
CA ASN A 131 -3.04 -12.03 0.86
C ASN A 131 -1.97 -10.96 0.67
N LEU A 132 -2.24 -9.69 0.94
CA LEU A 132 -1.16 -8.71 1.14
C LEU A 132 -0.24 -9.09 2.33
N ILE A 133 -0.81 -9.58 3.44
CA ILE A 133 -0.02 -10.10 4.56
C ILE A 133 0.78 -11.34 4.15
N ASN A 134 0.19 -12.27 3.42
CA ASN A 134 0.91 -13.46 2.95
C ASN A 134 2.09 -13.09 2.06
N LEU A 135 1.92 -12.14 1.14
CA LEU A 135 3.00 -11.62 0.30
C LEU A 135 4.09 -10.91 1.10
N TYR A 136 3.70 -10.18 2.16
CA TYR A 136 4.65 -9.54 3.07
C TYR A 136 5.54 -10.58 3.76
N VAL A 137 4.94 -11.64 4.31
CA VAL A 137 5.68 -12.73 4.98
C VAL A 137 6.52 -13.52 3.99
N ASP A 138 5.99 -13.81 2.80
CA ASP A 138 6.70 -14.56 1.77
C ASP A 138 8.00 -13.88 1.31
N ALA A 139 7.98 -12.54 1.29
CA ALA A 139 9.14 -11.70 1.02
C ALA A 139 10.13 -11.57 2.19
N ASP A 140 10.06 -12.47 3.18
CA ASP A 140 10.96 -12.57 4.34
C ASP A 140 11.01 -11.29 5.20
N ASN A 141 9.91 -10.53 5.24
CA ASN A 141 9.82 -9.35 6.09
C ASN A 141 9.51 -9.74 7.55
N PRO A 142 10.10 -9.05 8.54
CA PRO A 142 9.89 -9.35 9.95
C PRO A 142 8.48 -8.99 10.41
N LEU A 143 7.82 -9.90 11.14
CA LEU A 143 6.44 -9.72 11.62
C LEU A 143 6.27 -8.48 12.52
N GLU A 144 7.29 -8.15 13.30
CA GLU A 144 7.26 -7.03 14.25
C GLU A 144 7.09 -5.68 13.53
N LYS A 145 7.50 -5.62 12.26
CA LYS A 145 7.35 -4.43 11.40
C LYS A 145 6.06 -4.43 10.60
N LEU A 146 5.19 -5.43 10.72
CA LEU A 146 3.92 -5.45 10.00
C LEU A 146 2.97 -4.36 10.52
N ASN A 147 2.58 -3.44 9.64
CA ASN A 147 1.69 -2.34 9.92
C ASN A 147 0.28 -2.59 9.38
N LEU A 148 -0.60 -3.19 10.18
CA LEU A 148 -2.01 -3.37 9.78
C LEU A 148 -2.86 -2.10 9.92
N ALA A 149 -2.33 -1.02 10.53
CA ALA A 149 -3.06 0.24 10.65
C ALA A 149 -3.32 0.90 9.29
N VAL A 150 -2.55 0.54 8.25
CA VAL A 150 -2.77 1.06 6.89
C VAL A 150 -4.13 0.67 6.30
N PHE A 151 -4.73 -0.41 6.79
CA PHE A 151 -6.04 -0.90 6.33
C PHE A 151 -7.22 -0.19 6.99
N THR A 152 -6.99 0.76 7.91
CA THR A 152 -8.05 1.35 8.75
C THR A 152 -8.87 2.44 8.08
N GLN A 153 -8.39 3.08 7.00
CA GLN A 153 -9.08 4.25 6.44
C GLN A 153 -9.58 4.12 5.01
N TYR A 154 -8.97 3.35 4.14
CA TYR A 154 -9.53 3.06 2.83
C TYR A 154 -8.91 1.72 2.42
N GLU A 155 -9.60 0.95 1.57
CA GLU A 155 -8.94 -0.12 0.82
C GLU A 155 -7.55 0.39 0.38
N PRO A 156 -6.47 -0.39 0.49
CA PRO A 156 -5.23 -0.09 -0.21
C PRO A 156 -5.56 -0.17 -1.70
N ARG A 157 -6.14 0.91 -2.22
CA ARG A 157 -6.26 1.12 -3.64
C ARG A 157 -4.86 1.41 -4.09
N GLU A 158 -4.47 0.78 -5.18
CA GLU A 158 -3.33 1.24 -5.93
C GLU A 158 -3.49 2.76 -6.07
N ASP A 159 -2.45 3.50 -5.68
CA ASP A 159 -2.52 4.95 -5.77
C ASP A 159 -2.91 5.31 -7.19
N ASP A 160 -4.01 6.06 -7.32
CA ASP A 160 -4.51 6.40 -8.63
C ASP A 160 -3.48 7.26 -9.35
N ARG A 161 -3.58 7.30 -10.68
CA ARG A 161 -2.70 8.14 -11.51
C ARG A 161 -2.63 9.59 -10.98
N SER A 162 -3.72 10.09 -10.40
CA SER A 162 -3.79 11.44 -9.82
C SER A 162 -2.84 11.62 -8.63
N THR A 163 -2.72 10.61 -7.75
CA THR A 163 -1.87 10.63 -6.56
C THR A 163 -0.38 10.60 -6.95
N LEU A 164 -0.01 9.74 -7.91
CA LEU A 164 1.35 9.68 -8.44
C LEU A 164 1.76 10.99 -9.11
N LEU A 165 0.87 11.58 -9.93
CA LEU A 165 1.11 12.87 -10.56
C LEU A 165 1.20 14.01 -9.53
N ARG A 166 0.41 13.96 -8.46
CA ARG A 166 0.47 14.95 -7.38
C ARG A 166 1.83 14.95 -6.68
N ALA A 167 2.42 13.78 -6.44
CA ALA A 167 3.74 13.66 -5.83
C ALA A 167 4.87 14.31 -6.66
N VAL A 168 4.75 14.28 -7.99
CA VAL A 168 5.70 14.99 -8.88
C VAL A 168 5.38 16.48 -8.97
N ASN A 169 4.10 16.81 -9.11
CA ASN A 169 3.67 18.19 -9.30
C ASN A 169 3.88 19.05 -8.04
N SER A 170 3.94 18.44 -6.85
CA SER A 170 4.27 19.11 -5.59
C SER A 170 5.72 19.53 -5.47
N LEU A 171 6.61 19.02 -6.33
CA LEU A 171 8.02 19.41 -6.33
C LEU A 171 8.16 20.88 -6.69
N GLN A 172 8.91 21.62 -5.88
CA GLN A 172 9.21 23.04 -6.07
C GLN A 172 10.69 23.17 -6.39
N PHE A 173 11.01 23.88 -7.48
CA PHE A 173 12.38 24.08 -7.95
C PHE A 173 12.76 25.55 -7.81
N GLU A 174 13.89 25.82 -7.17
CA GLU A 174 14.55 27.12 -7.22
C GLU A 174 15.93 26.99 -7.84
N PHE A 175 16.20 27.74 -8.92
CA PHE A 175 17.44 27.65 -9.66
C PHE A 175 18.42 28.76 -9.28
N PHE A 176 19.70 28.42 -9.25
CA PHE A 176 20.79 29.31 -8.92
C PHE A 176 21.95 29.12 -9.89
N GLU A 177 22.65 30.20 -10.19
CA GLU A 177 23.96 30.17 -10.85
C GLU A 177 25.05 30.33 -9.78
N ASN A 178 26.15 29.60 -9.93
CA ASN A 178 27.27 29.67 -9.00
C ASN A 178 28.60 29.68 -9.75
N SER A 179 29.62 30.29 -9.14
CA SER A 179 30.96 30.29 -9.69
C SER A 179 32.03 30.27 -8.61
N ARG A 180 33.20 29.73 -8.95
CA ARG A 180 34.36 29.72 -8.08
C ARG A 180 35.57 30.20 -8.86
N ASN A 181 36.23 31.21 -8.32
CA ASN A 181 37.55 31.63 -8.76
C ASN A 181 38.61 30.89 -7.93
N VAL A 182 39.59 30.30 -8.59
CA VAL A 182 40.78 29.73 -7.98
C VAL A 182 41.98 30.42 -8.61
N VAL A 183 42.78 31.10 -7.80
CA VAL A 183 43.97 31.85 -8.27
C VAL A 183 44.87 30.93 -9.11
N GLY A 184 45.16 31.33 -10.35
CA GLY A 184 45.99 30.57 -11.28
C GLY A 184 45.27 29.44 -12.04
N LYS A 185 43.93 29.35 -11.95
CA LYS A 185 43.09 28.43 -12.74
C LYS A 185 41.95 29.17 -13.42
N ASP A 186 41.36 28.53 -14.41
CA ASP A 186 40.13 29.02 -15.04
C ASP A 186 38.98 29.04 -14.04
N ASN A 187 38.07 30.00 -14.21
CA ASN A 187 36.86 30.09 -13.40
C ASN A 187 35.98 28.85 -13.65
N TYR A 188 35.48 28.27 -12.57
CA TYR A 188 34.52 27.16 -12.64
C TYR A 188 33.11 27.70 -12.43
N PHE A 189 32.18 27.33 -13.31
CA PHE A 189 30.78 27.75 -13.29
C PHE A 189 29.88 26.52 -13.30
N TRP A 190 28.81 26.56 -12.52
CA TRP A 190 27.79 25.51 -12.50
C TRP A 190 26.43 26.10 -12.15
N GLU A 191 25.37 25.41 -12.55
CA GLU A 191 24.01 25.71 -12.11
C GLU A 191 23.64 24.80 -10.95
N GLU A 192 22.80 25.30 -10.05
CA GLU A 192 22.24 24.54 -8.95
C GLU A 192 20.71 24.63 -8.98
N ALA A 193 20.04 23.57 -8.51
CA ALA A 193 18.62 23.64 -8.17
C ALA A 193 18.38 23.13 -6.76
N GLU A 194 17.66 23.92 -5.96
CA GLU A 194 17.06 23.44 -4.73
C GLU A 194 15.67 22.87 -5.03
N VAL A 195 15.45 21.61 -4.65
CA VAL A 195 14.18 20.91 -4.80
C VAL A 195 13.54 20.69 -3.43
N ARG A 196 12.32 21.19 -3.27
CA ARG A 196 11.49 21.03 -2.05
C ARG A 196 10.18 20.32 -2.38
N GLY A 197 9.41 19.96 -1.34
CA GLY A 197 8.08 19.36 -1.52
C GLY A 197 8.08 17.88 -1.94
N ILE A 198 9.16 17.17 -1.62
CA ILE A 198 9.28 15.73 -1.86
C ILE A 198 8.34 14.97 -0.93
N THR A 199 7.67 13.97 -1.49
CA THR A 199 6.79 13.09 -0.72
C THR A 199 7.53 12.37 0.41
N LYS A 200 6.83 12.15 1.52
CA LYS A 200 7.34 11.35 2.64
C LYS A 200 7.24 9.84 2.38
N ASP A 201 6.55 9.44 1.32
CA ASP A 201 6.46 8.03 0.94
C ASP A 201 7.84 7.53 0.47
N PRO A 202 8.48 6.58 1.18
CA PRO A 202 9.85 6.16 0.86
C PRO A 202 9.99 5.53 -0.52
N TYR A 203 8.96 4.81 -0.99
CA TYR A 203 8.98 4.15 -2.29
C TYR A 203 8.92 5.17 -3.42
N LEU A 204 7.97 6.10 -3.35
CA LEU A 204 7.87 7.18 -4.32
C LEU A 204 9.07 8.12 -4.27
N GLN A 205 9.60 8.40 -3.08
CA GLN A 205 10.81 9.20 -2.89
C GLN A 205 12.00 8.56 -3.63
N GLN A 206 12.18 7.24 -3.53
CA GLN A 206 13.25 6.54 -4.24
C GLN A 206 13.15 6.70 -5.76
N ILE A 207 11.94 6.56 -6.32
CA ILE A 207 11.73 6.75 -7.76
C ILE A 207 11.99 8.20 -8.18
N ILE A 208 11.50 9.18 -7.41
CA ILE A 208 11.74 10.61 -7.66
C ILE A 208 13.23 10.91 -7.63
N LEU A 209 13.95 10.43 -6.63
CA LEU A 209 15.41 10.58 -6.51
C LEU A 209 16.15 10.01 -7.72
N ASN A 210 15.75 8.83 -8.21
CA ASN A 210 16.33 8.24 -9.41
C ASN A 210 16.08 9.07 -10.66
N GLY A 211 14.88 9.66 -10.80
CA GLY A 211 14.57 10.59 -11.87
C GLY A 211 15.39 11.88 -11.81
N LEU A 212 15.57 12.44 -10.61
CA LEU A 212 16.41 13.63 -10.40
C LEU A 212 17.88 13.36 -10.74
N ARG A 213 18.43 12.20 -10.32
CA ARG A 213 19.82 11.81 -10.62
C ARG A 213 20.12 11.74 -12.11
N LYS A 214 19.14 11.38 -12.95
CA LYS A 214 19.33 11.32 -14.41
C LYS A 214 19.42 12.69 -15.07
N ASN A 215 18.96 13.73 -14.38
CA ASN A 215 18.86 15.09 -14.89
C ASN A 215 20.01 16.01 -14.44
N CYS A 216 20.89 15.55 -13.56
CA CYS A 216 21.93 16.36 -12.94
C CYS A 216 23.29 15.65 -12.93
N GLU A 217 24.36 16.41 -12.77
CA GLU A 217 25.71 15.85 -12.58
C GLU A 217 25.89 15.29 -11.16
N SER A 218 25.32 15.99 -10.17
CA SER A 218 25.38 15.56 -8.79
C SER A 218 24.09 15.90 -8.04
N LEU A 219 23.76 15.06 -7.06
CA LEU A 219 22.59 15.17 -6.20
C LEU A 219 23.01 15.01 -4.74
N TYR A 220 22.66 16.00 -3.91
CA TYR A 220 22.88 15.99 -2.47
C TYR A 220 21.55 16.10 -1.73
N VAL A 221 21.25 15.12 -0.88
CA VAL A 221 20.09 15.18 0.03
C VAL A 221 20.50 15.95 1.27
N LYS A 222 19.78 17.04 1.57
CA LYS A 222 19.90 17.83 2.80
C LYS A 222 18.67 17.59 3.68
N ASP A 223 18.71 18.11 4.90
CA ASP A 223 17.63 17.91 5.89
C ASP A 223 16.29 18.52 5.43
N ASP A 224 16.33 19.64 4.69
CA ASP A 224 15.13 20.41 4.29
C ASP A 224 14.91 20.52 2.77
N HIS A 225 15.87 20.08 1.96
CA HIS A 225 15.80 20.15 0.49
C HIS A 225 16.76 19.17 -0.19
N ILE A 226 16.64 19.02 -1.51
CA ILE A 226 17.64 18.36 -2.35
C ILE A 226 18.36 19.40 -3.18
N LEU A 227 19.68 19.35 -3.19
CA LEU A 227 20.51 20.18 -4.05
C LEU A 227 20.96 19.37 -5.27
N LEU A 228 20.63 19.85 -6.46
CA LEU A 228 21.09 19.33 -7.74
C LEU A 228 22.15 20.27 -8.31
N THR A 229 23.16 19.73 -8.98
CA THR A 229 24.11 20.52 -9.76
C THR A 229 24.06 20.13 -11.24
N PHE A 230 24.19 21.11 -12.13
CA PHE A 230 24.21 20.92 -13.57
C PHE A 230 25.46 21.58 -14.16
N ALA A 231 25.93 21.01 -15.26
CA ALA A 231 26.93 21.66 -16.09
C ALA A 231 26.41 23.03 -16.51
N HIS A 232 27.28 24.04 -16.49
CA HIS A 232 26.93 25.35 -17.01
C HIS A 232 27.17 25.39 -18.52
N ASP A 233 26.13 25.70 -19.29
CA ASP A 233 26.20 25.71 -20.76
C ASP A 233 26.92 26.94 -21.35
N ARG A 234 27.44 27.85 -20.50
CA ARG A 234 28.04 29.11 -20.94
C ARG A 234 29.39 29.34 -20.28
N ALA A 235 30.42 29.44 -21.11
CA ALA A 235 31.68 30.07 -20.71
C ALA A 235 31.57 31.56 -21.04
N TYR A 236 31.37 32.41 -20.03
CA TYR A 236 31.90 33.79 -19.95
C TYR A 236 31.10 34.62 -18.93
N SER A 237 31.67 34.85 -17.75
CA SER A 237 31.36 35.98 -16.87
C SER A 237 32.50 36.17 -15.86
N PRO A 238 32.76 37.38 -15.32
CA PRO A 238 33.57 37.51 -14.11
C PRO A 238 32.97 36.69 -12.96
N SER A 239 33.81 36.14 -12.07
CA SER A 239 33.35 35.32 -10.95
C SER A 239 32.34 36.05 -10.07
N PHE A 240 31.25 35.37 -9.74
CA PHE A 240 30.17 35.83 -8.88
C PHE A 240 29.85 34.81 -7.78
N SER A 241 29.35 35.30 -6.65
CA SER A 241 28.73 34.47 -5.62
C SER A 241 27.41 33.88 -6.13
N ARG A 242 26.95 32.80 -5.52
CA ARG A 242 25.62 32.19 -5.78
C ARG A 242 24.52 33.23 -5.95
N ARG A 243 23.80 33.20 -7.08
CA ARG A 243 22.69 34.12 -7.42
C ARG A 243 21.47 33.32 -7.85
N LYS A 244 20.28 33.76 -7.43
CA LYS A 244 19.01 33.16 -7.86
C LYS A 244 18.74 33.53 -9.31
N MET A 245 18.38 32.54 -10.13
CA MET A 245 17.99 32.77 -11.51
C MET A 245 16.50 33.17 -11.53
N GLU A 246 16.17 34.34 -12.09
CA GLU A 246 14.78 34.84 -12.11
C GLU A 246 13.85 33.97 -12.97
N SER A 247 14.38 33.31 -14.01
CA SER A 247 13.69 32.21 -14.67
C SER A 247 14.67 31.34 -15.46
N ARG A 248 14.54 30.02 -15.31
CA ARG A 248 15.01 29.04 -16.30
C ARG A 248 13.76 28.56 -17.04
N PRO A 249 13.40 29.13 -18.21
CA PRO A 249 12.13 28.82 -18.87
C PRO A 249 11.99 27.33 -19.13
N GLY A 250 10.99 26.69 -18.53
CA GLY A 250 10.67 25.27 -18.74
C GLY A 250 11.62 24.26 -18.08
N GLY A 251 12.64 24.70 -17.33
CA GLY A 251 13.60 23.79 -16.70
C GLY A 251 12.97 22.88 -15.64
N ASP A 252 12.03 23.41 -14.86
CA ASP A 252 11.28 22.65 -13.87
C ASP A 252 10.30 21.65 -14.52
N THR A 253 9.67 22.06 -15.62
CA THR A 253 8.68 21.28 -16.36
C THR A 253 9.34 20.08 -17.03
N SER A 254 10.49 20.27 -17.69
CA SER A 254 11.26 19.19 -18.31
C SER A 254 11.68 18.13 -17.28
N ILE A 255 12.27 18.57 -16.15
CA ILE A 255 12.69 17.64 -15.08
C ILE A 255 11.49 16.89 -14.52
N LYS A 256 10.36 17.58 -14.28
CA LYS A 256 9.12 16.93 -13.82
C LYS A 256 8.58 15.92 -14.82
N ASP A 257 8.64 16.20 -16.11
CA ASP A 257 8.18 15.28 -17.14
C ASP A 257 9.05 14.02 -17.19
N ASP A 258 10.38 14.16 -17.07
CA ASP A 258 11.29 13.00 -16.97
C ASP A 258 11.01 12.15 -15.72
N ILE A 259 10.72 12.78 -14.58
CA ILE A 259 10.30 12.04 -13.37
C ILE A 259 8.97 11.32 -13.60
N LYS A 260 8.01 11.92 -14.30
CA LYS A 260 6.74 11.25 -14.65
C LYS A 260 6.99 10.03 -15.54
N PHE A 261 7.93 10.12 -16.49
CA PHE A 261 8.34 8.96 -17.29
C PHE A 261 8.99 7.86 -16.43
N GLU A 262 9.87 8.22 -15.51
CA GLU A 262 10.48 7.26 -14.59
C GLU A 262 9.46 6.60 -13.65
N LEU A 263 8.46 7.34 -13.19
CA LEU A 263 7.31 6.77 -12.46
C LEU A 263 6.52 5.81 -13.36
N ALA A 264 6.15 6.22 -14.57
CA ALA A 264 5.39 5.36 -15.48
C ALA A 264 6.14 4.06 -15.82
N LYS A 265 7.48 4.10 -15.86
CA LYS A 265 8.32 2.95 -16.17
C LYS A 265 8.57 2.02 -14.98
N ASN A 266 8.82 2.57 -13.79
CA ASN A 266 9.34 1.81 -12.66
C ASN A 266 8.33 1.64 -11.50
N TYR A 267 7.17 2.28 -11.58
CA TYR A 267 6.13 2.14 -10.57
C TYR A 267 5.52 0.74 -10.62
N ASP A 268 5.59 0.05 -9.48
CA ASP A 268 4.95 -1.24 -9.23
C ASP A 268 4.03 -1.08 -8.03
N SER A 269 2.72 -1.15 -8.29
CA SER A 269 1.69 -0.95 -7.28
C SER A 269 1.81 -1.93 -6.12
N ARG A 270 2.19 -3.17 -6.40
CA ARG A 270 2.36 -4.22 -5.40
C ARG A 270 3.53 -3.92 -4.47
N THR A 271 4.69 -3.56 -5.00
CA THR A 271 5.88 -3.20 -4.20
C THR A 271 5.60 -1.96 -3.36
N HIS A 272 4.87 -0.99 -3.91
CA HIS A 272 4.44 0.20 -3.18
C HIS A 272 3.48 -0.14 -2.02
N LEU A 273 2.51 -1.03 -2.23
CA LEU A 273 1.64 -1.49 -1.17
C LEU A 273 2.42 -2.25 -0.08
N LEU A 274 3.39 -3.07 -0.47
CA LEU A 274 4.27 -3.78 0.47
C LEU A 274 5.18 -2.83 1.27
N SER A 275 5.62 -1.71 0.70
CA SER A 275 6.41 -0.72 1.45
C SER A 275 5.56 -0.04 2.51
N LYS A 276 4.30 0.30 2.22
CA LYS A 276 3.35 0.86 3.20
C LYS A 276 3.07 -0.09 4.37
N LEU A 277 3.18 -1.40 4.17
CA LEU A 277 3.00 -2.41 5.23
C LEU A 277 4.18 -2.51 6.20
N LYS A 278 5.32 -1.88 5.93
CA LYS A 278 6.48 -1.87 6.83
C LYS A 278 6.38 -0.66 7.76
N LYS A 279 6.40 -0.88 9.07
CA LYS A 279 6.69 0.18 10.05
C LYS A 279 8.14 0.61 9.88
N GLU A 280 8.36 1.92 9.88
CA GLU A 280 9.69 2.54 9.95
C GLU A 280 10.36 2.27 11.29
#